data_AF-A0A1W0X5A6-F1
#
_entry.id   AF-A0A1W0X5A6-F1
#
_cell.length_a   1.000
_cell.length_b   1.000
_cell.length_c   1.000
_cell.angle_alpha   90.00
_cell.angle_beta   90.00
_cell.angle_gamma   90.00
#
_symmetry.space_group_name_H-M   'P 1'
#
loop_
_entity.id
_entity.type
_entity.pdbx_description
1 polymer ?
#
loop_
_entity_poly.entity_id
_entity_poly.type
_entity_poly.pdbx_seq_one_letter_code
_entity_poly.pdbx_strand_id
1 'polypeptide(L)'
;MMLPFRWALIGVHLLMLLGTLTNAILPDNYEGLTSTEKMNILWSNILNDIYPIDQEGNYPPSTVTEQTVGDLLFNATFLKEVFAEGSDELLNGRPKIISPTGVIGQFELIVSPGSPYTGVFSSGSYLALGRLSGDPDGTLTQANPLKPFFAMKFLYNGKKSENLFAGYNTIGQSMLDNSTSFFRHQLSTGYDSTSDGAVNPSQDRLLATLREVVAGLPGGPRDRPQNTGILGLVAMASVKWPSGEKEARTFAPFRIVFTPTAEAKLFRQTDFNYRAQMVREIPANIHLFSVTAQRSPCDVFKPLGELWLRSNLVAGHYEDQILRFQQPFRQWDPSFITPDGIPCDTNECGPVDINVCPPDPSGNYTHNYQMG
;
A
#
# COMPACT_ATOMS: atom_id res chain seq x y z
N MET A 1 50.88 34.74 5.55
CA MET A 1 51.85 33.78 6.13
C MET A 1 51.28 33.33 7.47
N MET A 2 51.26 32.02 7.69
CA MET A 2 50.31 31.27 8.52
C MET A 2 50.33 31.60 10.02
N LEU A 3 49.13 31.71 10.61
CA LEU A 3 48.88 31.63 12.05
C LEU A 3 48.84 30.16 12.50
N PRO A 4 49.39 29.79 13.66
CA PRO A 4 49.49 28.41 14.09
C PRO A 4 48.20 27.88 14.75
N PHE A 5 47.87 26.67 14.33
CA PHE A 5 46.84 25.77 14.87
C PHE A 5 47.05 25.55 16.38
N ARG A 6 46.08 25.97 17.21
CA ARG A 6 46.00 25.58 18.62
C ARG A 6 45.09 24.36 18.75
N TRP A 7 45.68 23.25 19.16
CA TRP A 7 44.97 22.11 19.71
C TRP A 7 44.37 22.51 21.07
N ALA A 8 43.05 22.46 21.19
CA ALA A 8 42.35 22.47 22.47
C ALA A 8 41.64 21.12 22.61
N LEU A 9 42.22 20.28 23.47
CA LEU A 9 41.56 19.14 24.09
C LEU A 9 40.26 19.62 24.75
N ILE A 10 39.13 19.21 24.18
CA ILE A 10 37.85 19.20 24.88
C ILE A 10 37.41 17.74 24.90
N GLY A 11 37.72 17.08 26.03
CA GLY A 11 37.03 15.88 26.43
C GLY A 11 35.59 16.27 26.78
N VAL A 12 34.64 15.79 25.99
CA VAL A 12 33.22 15.73 26.36
C VAL A 12 32.75 14.31 26.12
N HIS A 13 31.98 13.86 27.09
CA HIS A 13 31.64 12.48 27.38
C HIS A 13 31.20 11.65 26.18
N LEU A 14 31.89 10.51 26.02
CA LEU A 14 31.30 9.30 25.47
C LEU A 14 30.17 8.87 26.42
N LEU A 15 29.01 9.52 26.31
CA LEU A 15 27.77 8.98 26.81
C LEU A 15 27.52 7.77 25.92
N MET A 16 27.92 6.59 26.40
CA MET A 16 27.35 5.34 25.93
C MET A 16 25.85 5.44 26.19
N LEU A 17 25.11 5.98 25.22
CA LEU A 17 23.77 5.54 24.93
C LEU A 17 23.92 4.04 24.67
N LEU A 18 23.79 3.27 25.76
CA LEU A 18 23.11 2.00 25.72
C LEU A 18 21.76 2.30 25.07
N GLY A 19 21.76 2.39 23.74
CA GLY A 19 20.57 2.25 22.95
C GLY A 19 20.04 0.90 23.37
N THR A 20 19.03 0.94 24.24
CA THR A 20 18.18 -0.20 24.48
C THR A 20 17.87 -0.74 23.11
N LEU A 21 18.34 -1.96 22.80
CA LEU A 21 17.82 -2.74 21.71
C LEU A 21 16.31 -2.70 21.92
N THR A 22 15.62 -1.86 21.17
CA THR A 22 14.18 -1.69 21.34
C THR A 22 13.61 -3.03 20.92
N ASN A 23 13.12 -3.78 21.91
CA ASN A 23 12.19 -4.87 21.69
C ASN A 23 11.04 -4.34 20.81
N ALA A 24 10.35 -5.22 20.10
CA ALA A 24 9.12 -4.87 19.39
C ALA A 24 8.26 -3.92 20.26
N ILE A 25 7.78 -2.81 19.69
CA ILE A 25 7.05 -1.80 20.46
C ILE A 25 5.65 -2.34 20.80
N LEU A 26 5.14 -3.27 19.97
CA LEU A 26 3.90 -3.98 20.25
C LEU A 26 4.05 -4.99 21.41
N PRO A 27 3.03 -5.10 22.27
CA PRO A 27 3.02 -6.10 23.34
C PRO A 27 2.96 -7.53 22.78
N ASP A 28 3.49 -8.52 23.50
CA ASP A 28 3.52 -9.93 23.07
C ASP A 28 2.13 -10.50 22.73
N ASN A 29 1.08 -10.02 23.41
CA ASN A 29 -0.29 -10.44 23.20
C ASN A 29 -1.04 -9.60 22.15
N TYR A 30 -0.35 -8.72 21.41
CA TYR A 30 -0.95 -7.76 20.48
C TYR A 30 -1.99 -8.42 19.56
N GLU A 31 -1.66 -9.56 18.96
CA GLU A 31 -2.57 -10.19 18.01
C GLU A 31 -3.89 -10.69 18.61
N GLY A 32 -3.89 -10.99 19.92
CA GLY A 32 -5.07 -11.40 20.66
C GLY A 32 -6.00 -10.25 21.07
N LEU A 33 -5.59 -9.00 20.89
CA LEU A 33 -6.35 -7.82 21.28
C LEU A 33 -7.55 -7.55 20.34
N THR A 34 -8.49 -6.76 20.83
CA THR A 34 -9.56 -6.19 19.99
C THR A 34 -9.00 -5.18 18.99
N SER A 35 -9.71 -4.97 17.89
CA SER A 35 -9.41 -3.94 16.89
C SER A 35 -9.25 -2.54 17.51
N THR A 36 -10.04 -2.22 18.54
CA THR A 36 -9.97 -0.93 19.25
C THR A 36 -8.72 -0.82 20.11
N GLU A 37 -8.36 -1.86 20.86
CA GLU A 37 -7.12 -1.87 21.64
C GLU A 37 -5.88 -1.78 20.73
N LYS A 38 -5.88 -2.51 19.60
CA LYS A 38 -4.83 -2.40 18.57
C LYS A 38 -4.71 -0.98 18.04
N MET A 39 -5.82 -0.35 17.68
CA MET A 39 -5.83 1.04 17.21
C MET A 39 -5.25 1.98 18.26
N ASN A 40 -5.66 1.84 19.52
CA ASN A 40 -5.17 2.70 20.59
C ASN A 40 -3.65 2.58 20.77
N ILE A 41 -3.11 1.36 20.69
CA ILE A 41 -1.66 1.12 20.77
C ILE A 41 -0.95 1.75 19.58
N LEU A 42 -1.34 1.40 18.35
CA LEU A 42 -0.69 1.91 17.14
C LEU A 42 -0.78 3.44 17.05
N TRP A 43 -1.96 4.00 17.33
CA TRP A 43 -2.17 5.44 17.30
C TRP A 43 -1.40 6.14 18.41
N SER A 44 -1.32 5.58 19.62
CA SER A 44 -0.47 6.13 20.67
C SER A 44 1.01 6.12 20.29
N ASN A 45 1.51 5.05 19.66
CA ASN A 45 2.89 4.98 19.19
C ASN A 45 3.18 6.06 18.14
N ILE A 46 2.24 6.27 17.20
CA ILE A 46 2.32 7.35 16.21
C ILE A 46 2.38 8.73 16.89
N LEU A 47 1.44 9.02 17.79
CA LEU A 47 1.35 10.34 18.44
C LEU A 47 2.54 10.64 19.35
N ASN A 48 3.16 9.61 19.95
CA ASN A 48 4.31 9.76 20.83
C ASN A 48 5.63 10.01 20.08
N ASP A 49 5.64 9.87 18.76
CA ASP A 49 6.84 9.92 17.92
C ASP A 49 6.68 10.85 16.70
N ILE A 50 5.82 11.85 16.82
CA ILE A 50 5.63 12.91 15.80
C ILE A 50 6.89 13.77 15.72
N TYR A 51 7.38 14.03 14.50
CA TYR A 51 8.46 14.98 14.26
C TYR A 51 7.94 16.31 13.67
N PRO A 52 8.63 17.45 13.89
CA PRO A 52 8.29 18.71 13.25
C PRO A 52 8.55 18.64 11.74
N ILE A 53 7.50 18.34 10.97
CA ILE A 53 7.57 18.09 9.52
C ILE A 53 8.03 19.31 8.69
N ASP A 54 7.89 20.51 9.24
CA ASP A 54 8.32 21.77 8.61
C ASP A 54 9.80 22.11 8.81
N GLN A 55 10.53 21.32 9.61
CA GLN A 55 11.94 21.56 9.87
C GLN A 55 12.80 20.66 8.97
N GLU A 56 13.67 21.29 8.18
CA GLU A 56 14.64 20.59 7.33
C GLU A 56 15.54 19.68 8.19
N GLY A 57 15.71 18.42 7.74
CA GLY A 57 16.51 17.42 8.46
C GLY A 57 15.78 16.61 9.54
N ASN A 58 14.51 16.91 9.84
CA ASN A 58 13.71 16.12 10.79
C ASN A 58 12.97 14.93 10.17
N TYR A 59 13.11 14.70 8.87
CA TYR A 59 12.67 13.42 8.30
C TYR A 59 13.57 12.32 8.82
N PRO A 60 13.02 11.12 9.09
CA PRO A 60 13.84 9.97 9.44
C PRO A 60 14.97 9.87 8.41
N PRO A 61 16.25 9.96 8.85
CA PRO A 61 17.36 9.86 7.92
C PRO A 61 17.21 8.54 7.21
N SER A 62 17.35 8.56 5.88
CA SER A 62 17.39 7.30 5.13
C SER A 62 18.55 6.49 5.69
N THR A 63 18.24 5.46 6.48
CA THR A 63 19.23 4.53 7.03
C THR A 63 19.89 3.70 5.92
N VAL A 64 19.42 3.90 4.68
CA VAL A 64 19.87 3.27 3.45
C VAL A 64 20.30 4.33 2.45
N THR A 65 21.42 4.09 1.77
CA THR A 65 21.83 4.94 0.63
C THR A 65 21.00 4.60 -0.61
N GLU A 66 20.97 5.47 -1.63
CA GLU A 66 20.31 5.15 -2.92
C GLU A 66 20.83 3.84 -3.53
N GLN A 67 22.14 3.59 -3.42
CA GLN A 67 22.75 2.32 -3.85
C GLN A 67 22.17 1.14 -3.07
N THR A 68 22.08 1.27 -1.74
CA THR A 68 21.46 0.25 -0.87
C THR A 68 19.98 0.04 -1.20
N VAL A 69 19.24 1.10 -1.52
CA VAL A 69 17.83 0.99 -1.97
C VAL A 69 17.76 0.20 -3.27
N GLY A 70 18.61 0.49 -4.26
CA GLY A 70 18.68 -0.27 -5.50
C GLY A 70 18.98 -1.75 -5.28
N ASP A 71 19.99 -2.05 -4.45
CA ASP A 71 20.38 -3.44 -4.14
C ASP A 71 19.26 -4.21 -3.44
N LEU A 72 18.55 -3.59 -2.50
CA LEU A 72 17.44 -4.20 -1.77
C LEU A 72 16.17 -4.32 -2.64
N LEU A 73 15.89 -3.36 -3.50
CA LEU A 73 14.73 -3.36 -4.41
C LEU A 73 14.84 -4.48 -5.46
N PHE A 74 16.05 -4.82 -5.89
CA PHE A 74 16.28 -5.92 -6.82
C PHE A 74 16.62 -7.25 -6.14
N ASN A 75 16.39 -7.36 -4.83
CA ASN A 75 16.58 -8.59 -4.06
C ASN A 75 15.23 -9.24 -3.75
N ALA A 76 14.91 -10.33 -4.43
CA ALA A 76 13.65 -11.04 -4.26
C ALA A 76 13.45 -11.60 -2.85
N THR A 77 14.53 -12.00 -2.16
CA THR A 77 14.44 -12.47 -0.77
C THR A 77 14.01 -11.34 0.16
N PHE A 78 14.60 -10.15 -0.01
CA PHE A 78 14.24 -8.97 0.78
C PHE A 78 12.80 -8.50 0.51
N LEU A 79 12.37 -8.53 -0.75
CA LEU A 79 11.03 -8.12 -1.15
C LEU A 79 9.96 -9.12 -0.73
N LYS A 80 10.24 -10.43 -0.69
CA LYS A 80 9.28 -11.45 -0.25
C LYS A 80 8.73 -11.17 1.15
N GLU A 81 9.51 -10.55 2.03
CA GLU A 81 9.09 -10.17 3.38
C GLU A 81 7.97 -9.13 3.41
N VAL A 82 7.71 -8.37 2.34
CA VAL A 82 6.55 -7.46 2.30
C VAL A 82 5.21 -8.23 2.31
N PHE A 83 5.23 -9.50 1.91
CA PHE A 83 4.09 -10.40 1.88
C PHE A 83 4.08 -11.40 3.05
N ALA A 84 5.24 -11.98 3.38
CA ALA A 84 5.32 -13.15 4.24
C ALA A 84 5.30 -12.82 5.74
N GLU A 85 5.96 -11.72 6.14
CA GLU A 85 5.99 -11.31 7.54
C GLU A 85 4.57 -10.97 8.01
N GLY A 86 4.21 -11.29 9.25
CA GLY A 86 2.84 -11.24 9.72
C GLY A 86 2.66 -10.41 10.98
N SER A 87 3.35 -9.28 11.03
CA SER A 87 3.31 -8.26 12.09
C SER A 87 2.87 -6.91 11.53
N ASP A 88 2.28 -6.08 12.39
CA ASP A 88 2.00 -4.66 12.14
C ASP A 88 3.24 -3.76 12.25
N GLU A 89 4.39 -4.31 12.66
CA GLU A 89 5.70 -3.65 12.62
C GLU A 89 6.64 -4.35 11.63
N LEU A 90 7.58 -3.59 11.09
CA LEU A 90 8.71 -4.12 10.33
C LEU A 90 9.62 -4.92 11.27
N LEU A 91 10.23 -5.97 10.73
CA LEU A 91 11.28 -6.70 11.44
C LEU A 91 12.37 -5.74 11.90
N ASN A 92 12.89 -5.96 13.11
CA ASN A 92 13.95 -5.13 13.66
C ASN A 92 15.14 -5.06 12.68
N GLY A 93 15.61 -3.85 12.39
CA GLY A 93 16.69 -3.60 11.44
C GLY A 93 16.30 -3.68 9.96
N ARG A 94 15.06 -4.00 9.61
CA ARG A 94 14.59 -3.98 8.21
C ARG A 94 14.20 -2.56 7.80
N PRO A 95 14.91 -1.94 6.84
CA PRO A 95 14.56 -0.60 6.39
C PRO A 95 13.27 -0.60 5.57
N LYS A 96 12.50 0.49 5.67
CA LYS A 96 11.48 0.84 4.68
C LYS A 96 12.17 1.49 3.49
N ILE A 97 11.99 0.93 2.28
CA ILE A 97 12.71 1.39 1.08
C ILE A 97 11.79 1.86 -0.05
N ILE A 98 10.48 1.63 0.07
CA ILE A 98 9.47 2.05 -0.92
C ILE A 98 8.57 3.08 -0.22
N SER A 99 8.52 4.28 -0.77
CA SER A 99 7.87 5.47 -0.21
C SER A 99 8.03 5.56 1.32
N PRO A 100 9.29 5.56 1.83
CA PRO A 100 9.58 5.50 3.25
C PRO A 100 9.00 6.66 4.05
N THR A 101 8.67 7.79 3.43
CA THR A 101 8.04 8.92 4.11
C THR A 101 6.59 9.18 3.71
N GLY A 102 5.77 9.70 4.63
CA GLY A 102 4.35 9.91 4.38
C GLY A 102 3.66 10.70 5.49
N VAL A 103 2.32 10.69 5.46
CA VAL A 103 1.46 11.17 6.54
C VAL A 103 0.41 10.11 6.85
N ILE A 104 0.03 9.99 8.11
CA ILE A 104 -0.91 8.97 8.59
C ILE A 104 -2.10 9.61 9.30
N GLY A 105 -3.26 8.96 9.19
CA GLY A 105 -4.46 9.33 9.92
C GLY A 105 -5.35 8.12 10.18
N GLN A 106 -6.42 8.37 10.94
CA GLN A 106 -7.50 7.41 11.15
C GLN A 106 -8.59 7.63 10.10
N PHE A 107 -9.05 6.54 9.50
CA PHE A 107 -9.99 6.53 8.39
C PHE A 107 -11.21 5.68 8.73
N GLU A 108 -12.32 6.01 8.09
CA GLU A 108 -13.55 5.22 8.09
C GLU A 108 -13.97 4.90 6.65
N LEU A 109 -14.20 3.62 6.38
CA LEU A 109 -14.81 3.13 5.15
C LEU A 109 -16.31 2.91 5.41
N ILE A 110 -17.15 3.73 4.78
CA ILE A 110 -18.61 3.58 4.82
C ILE A 110 -19.03 2.83 3.56
N VAL A 111 -19.55 1.62 3.71
CA VAL A 111 -20.03 0.82 2.57
C VAL A 111 -21.49 1.13 2.28
N SER A 112 -21.81 1.29 0.99
CA SER A 112 -23.18 1.51 0.51
C SER A 112 -24.08 0.32 0.83
N PRO A 113 -25.36 0.56 1.21
CA PRO A 113 -26.33 -0.51 1.41
C PRO A 113 -26.44 -1.41 0.18
N GLY A 114 -26.49 -2.73 0.39
CA GLY A 114 -26.63 -3.71 -0.69
C GLY A 114 -25.34 -4.05 -1.44
N SER A 115 -24.17 -3.73 -0.87
CA SER A 115 -22.88 -4.23 -1.38
C SER A 115 -22.92 -5.76 -1.56
N PRO A 116 -22.55 -6.30 -2.74
CA PRO A 116 -22.54 -7.74 -3.00
C PRO A 116 -21.30 -8.45 -2.44
N TYR A 117 -20.35 -7.69 -1.89
CA TYR A 117 -19.10 -8.21 -1.36
C TYR A 117 -19.26 -8.67 0.09
N THR A 118 -18.22 -9.29 0.65
CA THR A 118 -18.20 -9.77 2.04
C THR A 118 -17.09 -9.13 2.86
N GLY A 119 -17.06 -9.41 4.16
CA GLY A 119 -16.07 -8.86 5.09
C GLY A 119 -16.12 -7.34 5.18
N VAL A 120 -14.95 -6.68 5.19
CA VAL A 120 -14.89 -5.21 5.31
C VAL A 120 -15.59 -4.48 4.15
N PHE A 121 -15.73 -5.14 2.99
CA PHE A 121 -16.41 -4.58 1.82
C PHE A 121 -17.94 -4.72 1.88
N SER A 122 -18.49 -5.35 2.92
CA SER A 122 -19.93 -5.40 3.19
C SER A 122 -20.32 -4.53 4.37
N SER A 123 -19.55 -4.59 5.46
CA SER A 123 -19.83 -3.87 6.70
C SER A 123 -19.22 -2.47 6.76
N GLY A 124 -18.21 -2.20 5.95
CA GLY A 124 -17.30 -1.08 6.16
C GLY A 124 -16.41 -1.28 7.38
N SER A 125 -15.76 -0.19 7.80
CA SER A 125 -14.96 -0.10 9.01
C SER A 125 -14.97 1.34 9.53
N TYR A 126 -15.35 1.54 10.80
CA TYR A 126 -15.20 2.83 11.48
C TYR A 126 -13.79 3.04 12.05
N LEU A 127 -12.88 2.07 11.87
CA LEU A 127 -11.56 2.06 12.51
C LEU A 127 -10.50 1.46 11.57
N ALA A 128 -9.90 2.31 10.74
CA ALA A 128 -8.75 1.96 9.92
C ALA A 128 -7.62 2.98 10.08
N LEU A 129 -6.37 2.55 9.92
CA LEU A 129 -5.24 3.46 9.74
C LEU A 129 -4.98 3.61 8.24
N GLY A 130 -4.87 4.85 7.77
CA GLY A 130 -4.54 5.15 6.39
C GLY A 130 -3.27 5.98 6.28
N ARG A 131 -2.37 5.59 5.39
CA ARG A 131 -1.12 6.30 5.12
C ARG A 131 -1.13 6.83 3.69
N LEU A 132 -0.97 8.14 3.56
CA LEU A 132 -0.81 8.86 2.30
C LEU A 132 0.68 9.12 2.10
N SER A 133 1.25 8.60 1.02
CA SER A 133 2.67 8.76 0.69
C SER A 133 2.86 8.91 -0.81
N GLY A 134 4.05 9.19 -1.27
CA GLY A 134 4.28 9.32 -2.70
C GLY A 134 5.72 9.59 -3.04
N ASP A 135 6.06 9.25 -4.28
CA ASP A 135 7.40 9.51 -4.81
C ASP A 135 7.35 10.75 -5.73
N PRO A 136 8.36 11.63 -5.73
CA PRO A 136 9.55 11.56 -4.89
C PRO A 136 9.26 11.86 -3.41
N ASP A 137 10.06 11.25 -2.53
CA ASP A 137 10.18 11.64 -1.11
C ASP A 137 10.95 12.97 -1.02
N GLY A 138 10.31 14.07 -1.40
CA GLY A 138 10.94 15.38 -1.40
C GLY A 138 10.30 16.34 -2.38
N THR A 139 11.13 17.14 -3.04
CA THR A 139 10.64 18.25 -3.85
C THR A 139 9.94 17.83 -5.11
N LEU A 140 8.67 18.23 -5.15
CA LEU A 140 7.82 18.12 -6.30
C LEU A 140 8.22 19.18 -7.32
N THR A 141 8.47 18.74 -8.55
CA THR A 141 8.64 19.63 -9.70
C THR A 141 7.80 19.11 -10.85
N GLN A 142 7.56 19.92 -11.89
CA GLN A 142 6.91 19.39 -13.09
C GLN A 142 7.72 18.27 -13.76
N ALA A 143 9.05 18.29 -13.63
CA ALA A 143 9.94 17.24 -14.13
C ALA A 143 10.00 16.01 -13.21
N ASN A 144 9.47 16.12 -11.99
CA ASN A 144 9.42 15.06 -10.98
C ASN A 144 8.08 15.14 -10.23
N PRO A 145 6.96 14.84 -10.92
CA PRO A 145 5.63 14.98 -10.36
C PRO A 145 5.37 13.95 -9.27
N LEU A 146 4.36 14.22 -8.44
CA LEU A 146 3.97 13.33 -7.35
C LEU A 146 3.32 12.06 -7.89
N LYS A 147 3.79 10.91 -7.40
CA LYS A 147 3.24 9.57 -7.61
C LYS A 147 2.53 9.15 -6.33
N PRO A 148 1.24 9.46 -6.16
CA PRO A 148 0.54 9.18 -4.92
C PRO A 148 0.35 7.67 -4.71
N PHE A 149 0.65 7.26 -3.50
CA PHE A 149 0.41 5.94 -2.93
C PHE A 149 -0.44 6.08 -1.68
N PHE A 150 -1.35 5.13 -1.51
CA PHE A 150 -2.25 5.05 -0.39
C PHE A 150 -2.27 3.64 0.15
N ALA A 151 -2.09 3.48 1.45
CA ALA A 151 -2.26 2.20 2.12
C ALA A 151 -3.30 2.33 3.23
N MET A 152 -4.16 1.33 3.38
CA MET A 152 -5.03 1.22 4.56
C MET A 152 -4.75 -0.07 5.31
N LYS A 153 -4.89 0.00 6.63
CA LYS A 153 -4.81 -1.12 7.56
C LYS A 153 -6.14 -1.23 8.30
N PHE A 154 -6.78 -2.38 8.16
CA PHE A 154 -7.99 -2.75 8.88
C PHE A 154 -7.63 -3.67 10.03
N LEU A 155 -8.01 -3.25 11.24
CA LEU A 155 -7.73 -3.99 12.47
C LEU A 155 -8.91 -4.89 12.79
N TYR A 156 -8.61 -6.13 13.19
CA TYR A 156 -9.58 -7.16 13.54
C TYR A 156 -9.34 -7.65 14.97
N ASN A 157 -10.39 -8.13 15.61
CA ASN A 157 -10.31 -8.75 16.93
C ASN A 157 -9.60 -10.10 16.84
N GLY A 158 -8.63 -10.35 17.72
CA GLY A 158 -8.03 -11.68 17.92
C GLY A 158 -7.28 -12.26 16.72
N LYS A 159 -6.99 -11.45 15.69
CA LYS A 159 -6.21 -11.85 14.51
C LYS A 159 -5.44 -10.68 13.90
N LYS A 160 -4.48 -11.03 13.04
CA LYS A 160 -3.66 -10.09 12.26
C LYS A 160 -4.51 -9.07 11.48
N SER A 161 -3.97 -7.87 11.34
CA SER A 161 -4.55 -6.84 10.48
C SER A 161 -4.53 -7.27 9.02
N GLU A 162 -5.42 -6.70 8.22
CA GLU A 162 -5.39 -6.85 6.76
C GLU A 162 -5.19 -5.47 6.14
N ASN A 163 -4.46 -5.39 5.02
CA ASN A 163 -4.14 -4.12 4.40
C ASN A 163 -4.55 -4.11 2.94
N LEU A 164 -4.84 -2.92 2.42
CA LEU A 164 -4.95 -2.64 0.99
C LEU A 164 -3.95 -1.57 0.60
N PHE A 165 -3.56 -1.59 -0.67
CA PHE A 165 -2.70 -0.60 -1.28
C PHE A 165 -3.38 -0.12 -2.54
N ALA A 166 -3.34 1.19 -2.77
CA ALA A 166 -3.78 1.82 -3.99
C ALA A 166 -2.76 2.86 -4.43
N GLY A 167 -2.61 3.06 -5.74
CA GLY A 167 -1.73 4.08 -6.28
C GLY A 167 -2.23 4.62 -7.60
N TYR A 168 -1.62 5.71 -8.06
CA TYR A 168 -1.86 6.25 -9.39
C TYR A 168 -0.70 5.88 -10.32
N ASN A 169 -0.96 5.00 -11.30
CA ASN A 169 -0.03 4.75 -12.42
C ASN A 169 1.40 4.36 -11.99
N THR A 170 1.55 3.50 -10.99
CA THR A 170 2.82 3.34 -10.27
C THR A 170 3.72 2.20 -10.75
N ILE A 171 3.26 1.31 -11.64
CA ILE A 171 4.12 0.25 -12.19
C ILE A 171 4.16 0.31 -13.72
N GLY A 172 5.21 0.94 -14.22
CA GLY A 172 5.68 0.76 -15.59
C GLY A 172 5.10 1.67 -16.67
N GLN A 173 4.44 2.75 -16.28
CA GLN A 173 3.96 3.78 -17.21
C GLN A 173 4.93 4.96 -17.28
N SER A 174 5.28 5.37 -18.50
CA SER A 174 6.29 6.39 -18.79
C SER A 174 5.76 7.84 -18.77
N MET A 175 4.43 8.02 -18.74
CA MET A 175 3.80 9.34 -18.78
C MET A 175 2.85 9.53 -17.59
N LEU A 176 3.33 10.28 -16.60
CA LEU A 176 2.48 10.91 -15.62
C LEU A 176 2.14 12.32 -16.12
N ASP A 177 0.97 12.85 -15.74
CA ASP A 177 0.79 14.28 -15.88
C ASP A 177 1.74 15.00 -14.91
N ASN A 178 2.10 16.24 -15.20
CA ASN A 178 3.02 17.02 -14.37
C ASN A 178 2.35 17.56 -13.09
N SER A 179 1.35 16.84 -12.57
CA SER A 179 0.60 17.24 -11.38
C SER A 179 1.42 17.00 -10.12
N THR A 180 1.48 18.02 -9.27
CA THR A 180 2.02 17.91 -7.91
C THR A 180 0.94 17.52 -6.90
N SER A 181 -0.33 17.51 -7.30
CA SER A 181 -1.45 17.27 -6.39
C SER A 181 -1.74 15.78 -6.18
N PHE A 182 -1.77 15.35 -4.91
CA PHE A 182 -2.07 13.99 -4.48
C PHE A 182 -3.51 13.59 -4.86
N PHE A 183 -4.47 14.50 -4.66
CA PHE A 183 -5.89 14.28 -4.92
C PHE A 183 -6.30 14.62 -6.36
N ARG A 184 -5.35 14.71 -7.30
CA ARG A 184 -5.66 14.99 -8.70
C ARG A 184 -6.38 13.82 -9.36
N HIS A 185 -5.84 12.62 -9.17
CA HIS A 185 -6.24 11.40 -9.88
C HIS A 185 -6.87 10.38 -8.96
N GLN A 186 -7.56 9.44 -9.58
CA GLN A 186 -8.03 8.25 -8.89
C GLN A 186 -6.86 7.33 -8.52
N LEU A 187 -6.95 6.69 -7.36
CA LEU A 187 -6.02 5.66 -6.92
C LEU A 187 -6.68 4.29 -7.10
N SER A 188 -5.93 3.29 -7.54
CA SER A 188 -6.46 1.95 -7.83
C SER A 188 -5.65 0.88 -7.09
N THR A 189 -6.33 -0.17 -6.61
CA THR A 189 -5.67 -1.36 -6.05
C THR A 189 -5.09 -2.30 -7.11
N GLY A 190 -5.33 -2.00 -8.38
CA GLY A 190 -4.70 -2.65 -9.53
C GLY A 190 -3.89 -1.64 -10.34
N TYR A 191 -2.70 -2.07 -10.76
CA TYR A 191 -1.77 -1.33 -11.59
C TYR A 191 -1.84 -1.87 -13.02
N ASP A 192 -2.21 -1.01 -13.95
CA ASP A 192 -2.19 -1.36 -15.36
C ASP A 192 -0.75 -1.29 -15.85
N SER A 193 -0.13 -2.44 -16.08
CA SER A 193 1.18 -2.51 -16.72
C SER A 193 1.01 -2.34 -18.23
N THR A 194 0.57 -1.17 -18.68
CA THR A 194 0.67 -0.84 -20.11
C THR A 194 2.13 -0.54 -20.40
N SER A 195 2.75 -1.39 -21.21
CA SER A 195 4.10 -1.23 -21.76
C SER A 195 4.13 -0.11 -22.82
N ASP A 196 3.60 1.06 -22.49
CA ASP A 196 3.56 2.20 -23.39
C ASP A 196 4.86 3.00 -23.22
N GLY A 197 5.83 2.66 -24.07
CA GLY A 197 7.00 3.49 -24.37
C GLY A 197 8.28 3.06 -23.67
N ALA A 198 9.30 2.74 -24.49
CA ALA A 198 10.71 2.51 -24.15
C ALA A 198 10.97 1.79 -22.83
N VAL A 199 11.10 0.47 -22.90
CA VAL A 199 11.42 -0.39 -21.78
C VAL A 199 12.70 0.09 -21.08
N ASN A 200 12.53 0.72 -19.92
CA ASN A 200 13.64 1.12 -19.07
C ASN A 200 14.26 -0.16 -18.45
N PRO A 201 15.57 -0.45 -18.63
CA PRO A 201 16.20 -1.66 -18.08
C PRO A 201 16.00 -1.83 -16.57
N SER A 202 15.92 -0.73 -15.81
CA SER A 202 15.64 -0.77 -14.37
C SER A 202 14.20 -1.21 -14.07
N GLN A 203 13.25 -0.85 -14.93
CA GLN A 203 11.85 -1.26 -14.82
C GLN A 203 11.69 -2.75 -15.14
N ASP A 204 12.37 -3.24 -16.18
CA ASP A 204 12.40 -4.67 -16.49
C ASP A 204 12.97 -5.49 -15.34
N ARG A 205 14.08 -5.02 -14.76
CA ARG A 205 14.69 -5.67 -13.61
C ARG A 205 13.73 -5.70 -12.42
N LEU A 206 13.02 -4.60 -12.15
CA LEU A 206 12.02 -4.55 -11.08
C LEU A 206 10.89 -5.56 -11.34
N LEU A 207 10.33 -5.59 -12.55
CA LEU A 207 9.27 -6.53 -12.92
C LEU A 207 9.74 -7.98 -12.82
N ALA A 208 10.97 -8.28 -13.25
CA ALA A 208 11.57 -9.60 -13.12
C ALA A 208 11.72 -10.01 -11.65
N THR A 209 12.24 -9.12 -10.79
CA THR A 209 12.34 -9.37 -9.35
C THR A 209 10.95 -9.58 -8.73
N LEU A 210 9.94 -8.78 -9.08
CA LEU A 210 8.57 -8.96 -8.56
C LEU A 210 7.95 -10.28 -9.00
N ARG A 211 8.20 -10.73 -10.24
CA ARG A 211 7.78 -12.06 -10.71
C ARG A 211 8.45 -13.18 -9.92
N GLU A 212 9.75 -13.06 -9.65
CA GLU A 212 10.49 -14.00 -8.80
C GLU A 212 9.91 -14.05 -7.38
N VAL A 213 9.60 -12.90 -6.79
CA VAL A 213 8.95 -12.82 -5.48
C VAL A 213 7.62 -13.57 -5.48
N VAL A 214 6.73 -13.28 -6.44
CA VAL A 214 5.42 -13.93 -6.57
C VAL A 214 5.57 -15.44 -6.74
N ALA A 215 6.49 -15.89 -7.60
CA ALA A 215 6.77 -17.31 -7.81
C ALA A 215 7.32 -18.00 -6.55
N GLY A 216 8.04 -17.27 -5.70
CA GLY A 216 8.63 -17.75 -4.46
C GLY A 216 7.71 -17.71 -3.23
N LEU A 217 6.50 -17.15 -3.31
CA LEU A 217 5.56 -17.12 -2.20
C LEU A 217 5.07 -18.53 -1.81
N PRO A 218 4.73 -18.80 -0.55
CA PRO A 218 4.19 -20.10 -0.15
C PRO A 218 2.81 -20.37 -0.78
N GLY A 219 2.36 -21.64 -0.75
CA GLY A 219 1.05 -22.05 -1.25
C GLY A 219 0.99 -22.30 -2.76
N GLY A 220 -0.21 -22.59 -3.27
CA GLY A 220 -0.46 -22.84 -4.69
C GLY A 220 -0.75 -21.56 -5.47
N PRO A 221 -1.10 -21.64 -6.76
CA PRO A 221 -1.48 -20.47 -7.58
C PRO A 221 -2.56 -19.61 -6.89
N ARG A 222 -3.54 -20.24 -6.23
CA ARG A 222 -4.63 -19.58 -5.49
C ARG A 222 -4.22 -18.83 -4.22
N ASP A 223 -3.01 -19.07 -3.74
CA ASP A 223 -2.48 -18.44 -2.53
C ASP A 223 -1.49 -17.32 -2.86
N ARG A 224 -1.37 -16.91 -4.12
CA ARG A 224 -0.39 -15.93 -4.60
C ARG A 224 -1.08 -14.88 -5.48
N PRO A 225 -0.46 -13.71 -5.75
CA PRO A 225 -1.04 -12.72 -6.64
C PRO A 225 -1.13 -13.28 -8.05
N GLN A 226 -2.18 -12.92 -8.80
CA GLN A 226 -2.35 -13.38 -10.18
C GLN A 226 -1.21 -12.84 -11.08
N ASN A 227 -0.75 -11.63 -10.80
CA ASN A 227 0.39 -10.98 -11.45
C ASN A 227 0.94 -9.89 -10.52
N THR A 228 1.98 -9.19 -10.97
CA THR A 228 2.64 -8.12 -10.21
C THR A 228 1.83 -6.83 -10.12
N GLY A 229 0.78 -6.68 -10.93
CA GLY A 229 -0.06 -5.50 -11.02
C GLY A 229 -1.35 -5.57 -10.18
N ILE A 230 -1.81 -6.77 -9.80
CA ILE A 230 -3.06 -6.93 -9.04
C ILE A 230 -2.75 -7.49 -7.65
N LEU A 231 -2.94 -6.67 -6.62
CA LEU A 231 -2.83 -7.10 -5.24
C LEU A 231 -4.15 -7.73 -4.76
N GLY A 232 -4.04 -8.76 -3.93
CA GLY A 232 -5.18 -9.56 -3.50
C GLY A 232 -6.13 -8.81 -2.57
N LEU A 233 -7.45 -8.91 -2.77
CA LEU A 233 -8.44 -8.36 -1.82
C LEU A 233 -9.19 -9.46 -1.05
N VAL A 234 -8.87 -10.72 -1.32
CA VAL A 234 -9.63 -11.88 -0.80
C VAL A 234 -9.53 -12.02 0.70
N ALA A 235 -8.35 -11.80 1.30
CA ALA A 235 -8.18 -11.95 2.74
C ALA A 235 -9.12 -11.03 3.54
N MET A 236 -9.27 -9.78 3.10
CA MET A 236 -10.20 -8.80 3.67
C MET A 236 -11.67 -9.16 3.45
N ALA A 237 -12.00 -9.80 2.34
CA ALA A 237 -13.36 -10.26 2.05
C ALA A 237 -13.71 -11.57 2.75
N SER A 238 -12.73 -12.37 3.18
CA SER A 238 -12.92 -13.70 3.79
C SER A 238 -13.24 -13.66 5.28
N VAL A 239 -13.18 -12.51 5.92
CA VAL A 239 -13.46 -12.36 7.36
C VAL A 239 -14.38 -11.19 7.64
N LYS A 240 -15.28 -11.34 8.61
CA LYS A 240 -16.17 -10.30 9.08
C LYS A 240 -15.39 -9.25 9.86
N TRP A 241 -15.69 -7.98 9.61
CA TRP A 241 -15.17 -6.89 10.40
C TRP A 241 -16.18 -6.49 11.50
N PRO A 242 -15.76 -6.18 12.75
CA PRO A 242 -14.38 -6.26 13.27
C PRO A 242 -14.04 -7.64 13.86
N SER A 243 -14.97 -8.60 13.90
CA SER A 243 -14.82 -9.84 14.69
C SER A 243 -13.68 -10.75 14.25
N GLY A 244 -13.27 -10.69 12.98
CA GLY A 244 -12.27 -11.58 12.40
C GLY A 244 -12.79 -12.99 12.12
N GLU A 245 -14.07 -13.25 12.36
CA GLU A 245 -14.72 -14.53 12.05
C GLU A 245 -14.73 -14.78 10.54
N LYS A 246 -14.55 -16.03 10.12
CA LYS A 246 -14.60 -16.40 8.70
C LYS A 246 -15.99 -16.20 8.12
N GLU A 247 -16.03 -15.69 6.90
CA GLU A 247 -17.25 -15.62 6.10
C GLU A 247 -17.63 -17.01 5.58
N ALA A 248 -18.94 -17.30 5.55
CA ALA A 248 -19.45 -18.57 5.04
C ALA A 248 -19.16 -18.75 3.54
N ARG A 249 -19.20 -17.64 2.80
CA ARG A 249 -18.76 -17.52 1.39
C ARG A 249 -18.02 -16.22 1.25
N THR A 250 -16.93 -16.22 0.48
CA THR A 250 -16.16 -15.00 0.20
C THR A 250 -16.60 -14.42 -1.14
N PHE A 251 -16.93 -13.14 -1.17
CA PHE A 251 -17.15 -12.37 -2.39
C PHE A 251 -16.21 -11.15 -2.36
N ALA A 252 -15.03 -11.31 -2.98
CA ALA A 252 -14.02 -10.25 -3.02
C ALA A 252 -14.18 -9.40 -4.30
N PRO A 253 -13.99 -8.07 -4.21
CA PRO A 253 -13.78 -7.27 -5.42
C PRO A 253 -12.47 -7.67 -6.11
N PHE A 254 -12.45 -7.60 -7.44
CA PHE A 254 -11.23 -7.76 -8.23
C PHE A 254 -10.34 -6.52 -8.11
N ARG A 255 -10.95 -5.33 -8.16
CA ARG A 255 -10.25 -4.05 -8.09
C ARG A 255 -11.11 -3.00 -7.39
N ILE A 256 -10.48 -2.10 -6.65
CA ILE A 256 -11.12 -0.94 -6.02
C ILE A 256 -10.48 0.33 -6.57
N VAL A 257 -11.31 1.33 -6.85
CA VAL A 257 -10.89 2.67 -7.26
C VAL A 257 -11.39 3.70 -6.26
N PHE A 258 -10.44 4.51 -5.78
CA PHE A 258 -10.65 5.64 -4.89
C PHE A 258 -10.61 6.93 -5.72
N THR A 259 -11.75 7.55 -5.93
CA THR A 259 -11.87 8.81 -6.68
C THR A 259 -11.89 9.98 -5.69
N PRO A 260 -10.93 10.91 -5.74
CA PRO A 260 -10.94 12.07 -4.85
C PRO A 260 -12.19 12.91 -5.06
N THR A 261 -12.83 13.28 -3.95
CA THR A 261 -14.04 14.12 -3.96
C THR A 261 -13.73 15.55 -4.39
N ALA A 262 -14.77 16.35 -4.62
CA ALA A 262 -14.62 17.78 -4.85
C ALA A 262 -13.95 18.49 -3.65
N GLU A 263 -14.27 18.06 -2.43
CA GLU A 263 -13.67 18.57 -1.19
C GLU A 263 -12.17 18.26 -1.13
N ALA A 264 -11.78 17.00 -1.37
CA ALA A 264 -10.37 16.59 -1.38
C ALA A 264 -9.55 17.33 -2.46
N LYS A 265 -10.16 17.62 -3.61
CA LYS A 265 -9.52 18.33 -4.74
C LYS A 265 -9.24 19.81 -4.46
N LEU A 266 -9.79 20.38 -3.38
CA LEU A 266 -9.44 21.73 -2.94
C LEU A 266 -8.00 21.78 -2.41
N PHE A 267 -7.49 20.67 -1.86
CA PHE A 267 -6.13 20.56 -1.33
C PHE A 267 -5.14 20.33 -2.47
N ARG A 268 -4.65 21.42 -3.05
CA ARG A 268 -3.62 21.39 -4.09
C ARG A 268 -2.25 21.51 -3.48
N GLN A 269 -1.46 20.44 -3.58
CA GLN A 269 -0.09 20.46 -3.10
C GLN A 269 0.75 21.38 -4.01
N THR A 270 1.15 22.52 -3.47
CA THR A 270 1.98 23.53 -4.13
C THR A 270 3.30 23.75 -3.40
N ASP A 271 3.42 23.22 -2.17
CA ASP A 271 4.63 23.27 -1.37
C ASP A 271 5.68 22.26 -1.88
N PHE A 272 6.95 22.63 -1.75
CA PHE A 272 8.09 21.72 -1.93
C PHE A 272 7.95 20.50 -1.02
N ASN A 273 7.36 20.71 0.17
CA ASN A 273 7.02 19.68 1.13
C ASN A 273 5.51 19.43 1.18
N TYR A 274 5.02 18.63 0.22
CA TYR A 274 3.60 18.31 0.10
C TYR A 274 3.00 17.68 1.37
N ARG A 275 3.82 16.96 2.15
CA ARG A 275 3.39 16.28 3.38
C ARG A 275 3.09 17.27 4.48
N ALA A 276 3.95 18.25 4.71
CA ALA A 276 3.67 19.29 5.69
C ALA A 276 2.42 20.10 5.31
N GLN A 277 2.25 20.37 4.02
CA GLN A 277 1.03 20.99 3.53
C GLN A 277 -0.21 20.14 3.85
N MET A 278 -0.16 18.81 3.65
CA MET A 278 -1.26 17.93 4.04
C MET A 278 -1.58 17.99 5.53
N VAL A 279 -0.56 17.93 6.40
CA VAL A 279 -0.73 18.02 7.85
C VAL A 279 -1.37 19.35 8.27
N ARG A 280 -1.00 20.46 7.63
CA ARG A 280 -1.54 21.79 7.96
C ARG A 280 -2.94 22.03 7.41
N GLU A 281 -3.20 21.61 6.17
CA GLU A 281 -4.36 22.07 5.41
C GLU A 281 -5.53 21.10 5.42
N ILE A 282 -5.30 19.80 5.63
CA ILE A 282 -6.34 18.78 5.56
C ILE A 282 -6.91 18.56 6.96
N PRO A 283 -8.12 19.05 7.26
CA PRO A 283 -8.71 18.86 8.57
C PRO A 283 -9.26 17.43 8.74
N ALA A 284 -9.45 17.02 9.98
CA ALA A 284 -10.24 15.85 10.30
C ALA A 284 -11.69 15.95 9.80
N ASN A 285 -12.36 14.81 9.68
CA ASN A 285 -13.79 14.65 9.36
C ASN A 285 -14.19 15.11 7.96
N ILE A 286 -13.32 14.89 6.97
CA ILE A 286 -13.59 15.21 5.56
C ILE A 286 -13.86 13.95 4.73
N HIS A 287 -14.67 14.10 3.68
CA HIS A 287 -14.91 13.03 2.73
C HIS A 287 -13.80 13.04 1.68
N LEU A 288 -12.82 12.14 1.81
CA LEU A 288 -11.65 12.15 0.93
C LEU A 288 -11.91 11.49 -0.42
N PHE A 289 -12.53 10.31 -0.43
CA PHE A 289 -12.72 9.54 -1.65
C PHE A 289 -14.12 8.92 -1.75
N SER A 290 -14.71 9.01 -2.94
CA SER A 290 -15.75 8.07 -3.34
C SER A 290 -15.11 6.76 -3.77
N VAL A 291 -15.69 5.64 -3.35
CA VAL A 291 -15.11 4.30 -3.56
C VAL A 291 -15.99 3.52 -4.51
N THR A 292 -15.38 3.00 -5.57
CA THR A 292 -16.02 2.09 -6.51
C THR A 292 -15.26 0.77 -6.56
N ALA A 293 -15.96 -0.30 -6.89
CA ALA A 293 -15.38 -1.63 -6.98
C ALA A 293 -15.82 -2.33 -8.26
N GLN A 294 -14.87 -3.01 -8.87
CA GLN A 294 -15.07 -3.90 -9.99
C GLN A 294 -15.03 -5.33 -9.46
N ARG A 295 -16.04 -6.13 -9.81
CA ARG A 295 -16.20 -7.49 -9.28
C ARG A 295 -15.30 -8.50 -9.99
N SER A 296 -15.16 -8.39 -11.31
CA SER A 296 -14.31 -9.21 -12.17
C SER A 296 -13.65 -8.33 -13.24
N PRO A 297 -12.61 -8.79 -13.96
CA PRO A 297 -11.92 -7.99 -14.97
C PRO A 297 -12.83 -7.36 -16.03
N CYS A 298 -13.95 -8.00 -16.38
CA CYS A 298 -14.88 -7.52 -17.40
C CYS A 298 -16.10 -6.78 -16.84
N ASP A 299 -16.28 -6.76 -15.52
CA ASP A 299 -17.38 -6.02 -14.90
C ASP A 299 -17.12 -4.52 -14.96
N VAL A 300 -18.18 -3.73 -15.09
CA VAL A 300 -18.09 -2.29 -14.86
C VAL A 300 -17.87 -1.98 -13.38
N PHE A 301 -17.17 -0.89 -13.08
CA PHE A 301 -17.08 -0.37 -11.72
C PHE A 301 -18.46 0.03 -11.21
N LYS A 302 -18.80 -0.42 -10.00
CA LYS A 302 -20.02 -0.06 -9.29
C LYS A 302 -19.70 0.68 -8.00
N PRO A 303 -20.58 1.55 -7.51
CA PRO A 303 -20.41 2.18 -6.20
C PRO A 303 -20.21 1.14 -5.10
N LEU A 304 -19.15 1.29 -4.32
CA LEU A 304 -18.90 0.51 -3.11
C LEU A 304 -19.23 1.32 -1.86
N GLY A 305 -18.89 2.60 -1.84
CA GLY A 305 -19.07 3.43 -0.65
C GLY A 305 -18.23 4.71 -0.66
N GLU A 306 -17.82 5.13 0.52
CA GLU A 306 -17.12 6.38 0.79
C GLU A 306 -15.97 6.14 1.77
N LEU A 307 -14.92 6.94 1.65
CA LEU A 307 -13.79 6.93 2.55
C LEU A 307 -13.61 8.30 3.19
N TRP A 308 -13.69 8.32 4.51
CA TRP A 308 -13.63 9.50 5.35
C TRP A 308 -12.34 9.54 6.16
N LEU A 309 -11.70 10.70 6.22
CA LEU A 309 -10.63 10.97 7.18
C LEU A 309 -11.28 11.39 8.50
N ARG A 310 -10.94 10.74 9.61
CA ARG A 310 -11.55 10.98 10.93
C ARG A 310 -10.63 11.67 11.93
N SER A 311 -9.32 11.64 11.71
CA SER A 311 -8.34 12.38 12.51
C SER A 311 -7.63 13.45 11.68
N ASN A 312 -6.90 14.36 12.34
CA ASN A 312 -5.89 15.12 11.63
C ASN A 312 -4.80 14.17 11.12
N LEU A 313 -4.15 14.57 10.02
CA LEU A 313 -2.95 13.88 9.53
C LEU A 313 -1.75 14.27 10.39
N VAL A 314 -0.85 13.32 10.62
CA VAL A 314 0.41 13.53 11.34
C VAL A 314 1.55 12.84 10.60
N ALA A 315 2.79 13.22 10.92
CA ALA A 315 4.00 12.52 10.50
C ALA A 315 4.94 12.31 11.68
N GLY A 316 5.63 11.18 11.71
CA GLY A 316 6.40 10.65 12.82
C GLY A 316 7.36 9.54 12.38
N HIS A 317 8.34 9.21 13.23
CA HIS A 317 9.32 8.19 12.87
C HIS A 317 8.70 6.79 12.89
N TYR A 318 7.76 6.54 13.82
CA TYR A 318 7.08 5.26 13.95
C TYR A 318 6.42 4.84 12.64
N GLU A 319 5.58 5.68 12.01
CA GLU A 319 4.90 5.24 10.78
C GLU A 319 5.81 5.21 9.55
N ASP A 320 6.88 6.00 9.53
CA ASP A 320 7.84 6.04 8.43
C ASP A 320 8.85 4.89 8.50
N GLN A 321 9.29 4.48 9.69
CA GLN A 321 10.37 3.50 9.86
C GLN A 321 9.94 2.16 10.44
N ILE A 322 8.84 2.10 11.19
CA ILE A 322 8.47 0.92 12.00
C ILE A 322 7.13 0.32 11.56
N LEU A 323 6.08 1.13 11.45
CA LEU A 323 4.75 0.67 11.08
C LEU A 323 4.79 0.00 9.70
N ARG A 324 4.19 -1.19 9.64
CA ARG A 324 4.17 -2.02 8.45
C ARG A 324 2.75 -2.14 7.92
N PHE A 325 2.60 -1.90 6.62
CA PHE A 325 1.46 -2.36 5.85
C PHE A 325 1.92 -3.62 5.12
N GLN A 326 1.34 -4.77 5.45
CA GLN A 326 1.64 -6.04 4.80
C GLN A 326 0.89 -6.11 3.47
N GLN A 327 1.60 -6.39 2.38
CA GLN A 327 0.96 -6.51 1.07
C GLN A 327 0.05 -7.74 1.03
N PRO A 328 -1.22 -7.57 0.60
CA PRO A 328 -2.11 -8.70 0.48
C PRO A 328 -1.80 -9.46 -0.82
N PHE A 329 -1.78 -10.79 -0.74
CA PHE A 329 -1.25 -11.61 -1.82
C PHE A 329 -2.16 -12.73 -2.28
N ARG A 330 -3.29 -12.98 -1.62
CA ARG A 330 -4.20 -14.04 -2.06
C ARG A 330 -4.95 -13.59 -3.32
N GLN A 331 -4.74 -14.27 -4.46
CA GLN A 331 -5.42 -13.92 -5.71
C GLN A 331 -6.94 -13.97 -5.59
N TRP A 332 -7.57 -13.10 -6.36
CA TRP A 332 -8.98 -13.17 -6.68
C TRP A 332 -9.31 -14.49 -7.40
N ASP A 333 -10.45 -15.09 -7.08
CA ASP A 333 -10.89 -16.37 -7.64
C ASP A 333 -12.16 -16.16 -8.48
N PRO A 334 -12.19 -16.57 -9.76
CA PRO A 334 -13.38 -16.51 -10.59
C PRO A 334 -14.59 -17.26 -10.02
N SER A 335 -14.39 -18.24 -9.13
CA SER A 335 -15.50 -18.91 -8.44
C SER A 335 -16.27 -17.99 -7.47
N PHE A 336 -15.81 -16.76 -7.23
CA PHE A 336 -16.59 -15.72 -6.54
C PHE A 336 -17.69 -15.10 -7.43
N ILE A 337 -17.85 -15.55 -8.68
CA ILE A 337 -18.97 -15.19 -9.56
C ILE A 337 -20.30 -15.79 -9.02
N THR A 338 -21.41 -15.10 -9.26
CA THR A 338 -22.77 -15.47 -8.80
C THR A 338 -23.25 -16.75 -9.49
N PRO A 339 -24.32 -17.42 -9.00
CA PRO A 339 -24.94 -18.56 -9.67
C PRO A 339 -25.33 -18.30 -11.14
N ASP A 340 -25.56 -17.04 -11.50
CA ASP A 340 -26.05 -16.63 -12.83
C ASP A 340 -24.93 -16.27 -13.84
N GLY A 341 -23.66 -16.41 -13.45
CA GLY A 341 -22.54 -15.78 -14.18
C GLY A 341 -21.98 -16.60 -15.34
N ILE A 342 -22.03 -15.99 -16.52
CA ILE A 342 -21.17 -16.34 -17.67
C ILE A 342 -19.72 -16.04 -17.24
N PRO A 343 -18.79 -17.00 -17.33
CA PRO A 343 -17.39 -16.74 -17.08
C PRO A 343 -16.93 -15.60 -17.99
N CYS A 344 -16.33 -14.57 -17.42
CA CYS A 344 -15.47 -13.70 -18.19
C CYS A 344 -14.44 -14.61 -18.87
N ASP A 345 -14.44 -14.65 -20.18
CA ASP A 345 -13.38 -15.33 -20.91
C ASP A 345 -12.09 -14.56 -20.65
N THR A 346 -11.37 -14.95 -19.60
CA THR A 346 -10.06 -14.40 -19.27
C THR A 346 -9.00 -14.95 -20.21
N ASN A 347 -9.33 -15.36 -21.44
CA ASN A 347 -8.36 -15.58 -22.51
C ASN A 347 -7.52 -14.31 -22.81
N GLU A 348 -7.85 -13.17 -22.20
CA GLU A 348 -6.87 -12.12 -21.88
C GLU A 348 -5.95 -12.48 -20.70
N CYS A 349 -5.55 -13.75 -20.57
CA CYS A 349 -4.18 -14.07 -20.21
C CYS A 349 -3.38 -13.42 -21.34
N GLY A 350 -3.03 -12.14 -21.19
CA GLY A 350 -2.14 -11.43 -22.12
C GLY A 350 -0.86 -12.24 -22.33
N PRO A 351 0.05 -11.83 -23.23
CA PRO A 351 1.22 -12.63 -23.64
C PRO A 351 2.28 -12.90 -22.54
N VAL A 352 1.92 -12.92 -21.26
CA VAL A 352 2.79 -13.16 -20.13
C VAL A 352 2.24 -14.33 -19.29
N ASP A 353 2.82 -15.49 -19.53
CA ASP A 353 2.78 -16.73 -18.73
C ASP A 353 1.58 -17.70 -18.86
N ILE A 354 1.72 -18.61 -19.82
CA ILE A 354 0.90 -19.82 -20.05
C ILE A 354 0.88 -20.82 -18.88
N ASN A 355 1.67 -20.62 -17.82
CA ASN A 355 1.79 -21.54 -16.69
C ASN A 355 0.90 -21.18 -15.48
N VAL A 356 0.14 -20.08 -15.55
CA VAL A 356 -0.64 -19.57 -14.40
C VAL A 356 -2.15 -19.74 -14.60
N CYS A 357 -2.61 -19.99 -15.84
CA CYS A 357 -4.03 -20.19 -16.11
C CYS A 357 -4.38 -21.68 -15.81
N PRO A 358 -5.38 -21.99 -14.96
CA PRO A 358 -5.79 -23.37 -14.72
C PRO A 358 -6.22 -23.99 -16.05
N PRO A 359 -5.88 -25.27 -16.34
CA PRO A 359 -6.24 -25.89 -17.60
C PRO A 359 -7.75 -25.83 -17.80
N ASP A 360 -8.18 -25.38 -18.98
CA ASP A 360 -9.56 -25.49 -19.42
C ASP A 360 -9.98 -26.97 -19.30
N PRO A 361 -11.01 -27.31 -18.51
CA PRO A 361 -11.50 -28.67 -18.39
C PRO A 361 -12.02 -29.24 -19.73
N SER A 362 -12.21 -28.41 -20.75
CA SER A 362 -12.68 -28.81 -22.09
C SER A 362 -11.58 -29.25 -23.07
N GLY A 363 -10.29 -29.00 -22.75
CA GLY A 363 -9.15 -29.55 -23.50
C GLY A 363 -9.00 -29.11 -24.96
N ASN A 364 -9.74 -28.12 -25.45
CA ASN A 364 -9.75 -27.73 -26.87
C ASN A 364 -9.13 -26.34 -27.09
N TYR A 365 -7.81 -26.30 -27.30
CA TYR A 365 -7.16 -25.13 -27.89
C TYR A 365 -7.21 -25.23 -29.42
N THR A 366 -8.07 -24.44 -30.07
CA THR A 366 -7.93 -24.15 -31.51
C THR A 366 -7.58 -22.67 -31.67
N HIS A 367 -6.28 -22.38 -31.79
CA HIS A 367 -5.83 -21.05 -32.16
C HIS A 367 -6.00 -20.85 -33.67
N ASN A 368 -7.06 -20.14 -34.07
CA ASN A 368 -7.15 -19.55 -35.41
C ASN A 368 -6.79 -18.06 -35.30
N TYR A 369 -5.52 -17.73 -35.56
CA TYR A 369 -5.14 -16.36 -35.90
C TYR A 369 -5.42 -16.16 -37.40
N GLN A 370 -6.50 -15.45 -37.74
CA GLN A 370 -6.57 -14.76 -39.03
C GLN A 370 -6.01 -13.36 -38.84
N MET A 371 -4.83 -13.12 -39.42
CA MET A 371 -4.32 -11.76 -39.60
C MET A 371 -5.15 -11.07 -40.69
N GLY A 372 -5.71 -9.91 -40.37
CA GLY A 372 -6.36 -8.98 -41.28
C GLY A 372 -5.73 -7.60 -41.14
#